data_AF-A0A9X7GIS3-F1
#
_entry.id   AF-A0A9X7GIS3-F1
#
_cell.length_a   1.000
_cell.length_b   1.000
_cell.length_c   1.000
_cell.angle_alpha   90.00
_cell.angle_beta   90.00
_cell.angle_gamma   90.00
#
_symmetry.space_group_name_H-M   'P 1'
#
loop_
_entity.id
_entity.type
_entity.pdbx_description
1 polymer ?
#
loop_
_entity_poly.entity_id
_entity_poly.type
_entity_poly.pdbx_seq_one_letter_code
_entity_poly.pdbx_strand_id
1 'polypeptide(L)'
;MDKRLLSMLNELQYSEEEITRLEKEANESINIDKYYVRNGELLKKLTLQMLEESIRSELQVDEEIKKELLVDEGYMTNNKVIPNIYYVGATFYYYLVLTNKRVIMKGLDCYFKKTHEHSMPIEDIQSISQHKKMKNVFEIKYNNTHIQFGSIKYAREVAMIVMELKKRGVKVEKYTDFEKGFFLFFNIFVIVSAGLCFIKYLM
;
A
#
# COMPACT_ATOMS: atom_id res chain seq x y z
N MET A 1 -15.68 22.03 -0.73
CA MET A 1 -15.88 21.15 0.43
C MET A 1 -17.21 20.45 0.24
N ASP A 2 -17.21 19.13 0.03
CA ASP A 2 -18.41 18.37 -0.37
C ASP A 2 -19.47 18.40 0.76
N LYS A 3 -20.74 18.61 0.39
CA LYS A 3 -21.87 18.67 1.33
C LYS A 3 -22.02 17.38 2.14
N ARG A 4 -21.57 16.25 1.57
CA ARG A 4 -21.57 14.93 2.22
C ARG A 4 -20.49 14.78 3.30
N LEU A 5 -19.33 15.40 3.06
CA LEU A 5 -18.21 15.43 4.01
C LEU A 5 -18.56 16.34 5.19
N LEU A 6 -19.23 17.47 4.91
CA LEU A 6 -19.85 18.35 5.90
C LEU A 6 -20.95 17.64 6.72
N SER A 7 -21.78 16.78 6.12
CA SER A 7 -22.83 16.06 6.86
C SER A 7 -22.25 15.01 7.81
N MET A 8 -21.20 14.28 7.39
CA MET A 8 -20.50 13.32 8.26
C MET A 8 -19.75 14.01 9.40
N LEU A 9 -19.17 15.19 9.14
CA LEU A 9 -18.58 16.03 10.18
C LEU A 9 -19.66 16.62 11.11
N ASN A 10 -20.85 16.95 10.60
CA ASN A 10 -21.97 17.47 11.39
C ASN A 10 -22.70 16.40 12.21
N GLU A 11 -22.66 15.13 11.82
CA GLU A 11 -23.10 14.01 12.67
C GLU A 11 -22.26 13.87 13.95
N LEU A 12 -21.07 14.49 13.97
CA LEU A 12 -20.20 14.61 15.14
C LEU A 12 -20.48 15.89 15.93
N GLN A 13 -21.74 16.30 16.11
CA GLN A 13 -22.07 17.43 16.99
C GLN A 13 -21.66 17.10 18.44
N TYR A 14 -20.41 17.41 18.75
CA TYR A 14 -19.85 17.37 20.08
C TYR A 14 -20.48 18.51 20.89
N SER A 15 -20.87 18.23 22.12
CA SER A 15 -21.31 19.29 23.04
C SER A 15 -20.16 20.27 23.28
N GLU A 16 -20.46 21.51 23.67
CA GLU A 16 -19.42 22.49 24.03
C GLU A 16 -18.49 21.97 25.13
N GLU A 17 -19.00 21.14 26.03
CA GLU A 17 -18.22 20.46 27.07
C GLU A 17 -17.22 19.44 26.50
N GLU A 18 -17.65 18.69 25.49
CA GLU A 18 -16.80 17.72 24.79
C GLU A 18 -15.74 18.43 23.95
N ILE A 19 -16.09 19.55 23.31
CA ILE A 19 -15.14 20.41 22.57
C ILE A 19 -14.10 20.99 23.55
N THR A 20 -14.53 21.55 24.68
CA THR A 20 -13.63 22.12 25.70
C THR A 20 -12.71 21.05 26.30
N ARG A 21 -13.20 19.82 26.48
CA ARG A 21 -12.39 18.67 26.90
C ARG A 21 -11.36 18.29 25.85
N LEU A 22 -11.76 18.22 24.57
CA LEU A 22 -10.88 17.91 23.45
C LEU A 22 -9.81 18.99 23.21
N GLU A 23 -10.16 20.27 23.37
CA GLU A 23 -9.21 21.39 23.31
C GLU A 23 -8.18 21.32 24.45
N LYS A 24 -8.60 20.94 25.66
CA LYS A 24 -7.71 20.72 26.79
C LYS A 24 -6.80 19.49 26.58
N GLU A 25 -7.34 18.39 26.08
CA GLU A 25 -6.58 17.17 25.70
C GLU A 25 -5.61 17.41 24.54
N ALA A 26 -5.91 18.34 23.62
CA ALA A 26 -5.02 18.72 22.52
C ALA A 26 -3.87 19.64 22.96
N ASN A 27 -4.06 20.39 24.05
CA ASN A 27 -3.03 21.24 24.66
C ASN A 27 -2.05 20.44 25.56
N GLU A 28 -2.46 19.26 26.01
CA GLU A 28 -1.57 18.23 26.53
C GLU A 28 -0.99 17.43 25.37
N SER A 29 0.25 16.91 25.48
CA SER A 29 0.90 16.21 24.36
C SER A 29 0.01 15.07 23.84
N ILE A 30 -0.55 15.23 22.65
CA ILE A 30 -1.45 14.24 22.03
C ILE A 30 -0.70 12.91 21.93
N ASN A 31 -1.16 11.90 22.64
CA ASN A 31 -0.73 10.54 22.40
C ASN A 31 -1.32 10.08 21.07
N ILE A 32 -0.52 10.21 20.01
CA ILE A 32 -0.89 9.95 18.63
C ILE A 32 -1.52 8.55 18.51
N ASP A 33 -0.93 7.53 19.13
CA ASP A 33 -1.44 6.16 19.07
C ASP A 33 -2.84 6.03 19.68
N LYS A 34 -3.09 6.63 20.86
CA LYS A 34 -4.43 6.64 21.47
C LYS A 34 -5.46 7.37 20.59
N TYR A 35 -5.05 8.46 19.93
CA TYR A 35 -5.93 9.20 19.01
C TYR A 35 -6.34 8.34 17.81
N TYR A 36 -5.39 7.65 17.17
CA TYR A 36 -5.68 6.77 16.03
C TYR A 36 -6.48 5.53 16.45
N VAL A 37 -6.23 4.95 17.63
CA VAL A 37 -7.06 3.84 18.14
C VAL A 37 -8.50 4.29 18.38
N ARG A 38 -8.71 5.47 18.98
CA ARG A 38 -10.04 5.99 19.29
C ARG A 38 -10.82 6.40 18.04
N ASN A 39 -10.15 6.97 17.04
CA ASN A 39 -10.81 7.56 15.86
C ASN A 39 -10.58 6.75 14.57
N GLY A 40 -9.94 5.58 14.66
CA GLY A 40 -9.45 4.85 13.49
C GLY A 40 -10.51 4.50 12.46
N GLU A 41 -11.73 4.14 12.88
CA GLU A 41 -12.82 3.82 11.95
C GLU A 41 -13.31 5.05 11.17
N LEU A 42 -13.41 6.20 11.84
CA LEU A 42 -13.79 7.46 11.21
C LEU A 42 -12.68 7.96 10.27
N LEU A 43 -11.44 7.95 10.74
CA LEU A 43 -10.26 8.33 9.94
C LEU A 43 -10.13 7.45 8.70
N LYS A 44 -10.40 6.15 8.83
CA LYS A 44 -10.51 5.24 7.70
C LYS A 44 -11.58 5.75 6.74
N LYS A 45 -12.85 5.87 7.15
CA LYS A 45 -13.96 6.30 6.27
C LYS A 45 -13.65 7.60 5.53
N LEU A 46 -13.13 8.62 6.24
CA LEU A 46 -12.76 9.91 5.65
C LEU A 46 -11.62 9.77 4.64
N THR A 47 -10.55 9.05 4.99
CA THR A 47 -9.41 8.87 4.09
C THR A 47 -9.81 8.10 2.82
N LEU A 48 -10.73 7.14 2.94
CA LEU A 48 -11.26 6.40 1.79
C LEU A 48 -12.01 7.32 0.83
N GLN A 49 -12.90 8.16 1.34
CA GLN A 49 -13.61 9.14 0.50
C GLN A 49 -12.64 10.09 -0.19
N MET A 50 -11.63 10.60 0.53
CA MET A 50 -10.61 11.46 -0.05
C MET A 50 -9.79 10.76 -1.15
N LEU A 51 -9.50 9.45 -0.99
CA LEU A 51 -8.83 8.66 -2.03
C LEU A 51 -9.70 8.45 -3.26
N GLU A 52 -10.98 8.15 -3.07
CA GLU A 52 -11.95 8.00 -4.16
C GLU A 52 -12.10 9.32 -4.95
N GLU A 53 -12.30 10.43 -4.25
CA GLU A 53 -12.37 11.78 -4.84
C GLU A 53 -11.09 12.13 -5.60
N SER A 54 -9.93 11.87 -5.00
CA SER A 54 -8.62 12.08 -5.63
C SER A 54 -8.52 11.31 -6.95
N ILE A 55 -8.87 10.02 -6.97
CA ILE A 55 -8.82 9.23 -8.21
C ILE A 55 -9.80 9.76 -9.24
N ARG A 56 -11.05 10.05 -8.85
CA ARG A 56 -12.05 10.58 -9.79
C ARG A 56 -11.61 11.92 -10.39
N SER A 57 -10.93 12.76 -9.61
CA SER A 57 -10.38 14.06 -10.09
C SER A 57 -9.20 13.92 -11.06
N GLU A 58 -8.50 12.78 -11.03
CA GLU A 58 -7.32 12.51 -11.86
C GLU A 58 -7.66 11.83 -13.18
N LEU A 59 -8.91 11.36 -13.37
CA LEU A 59 -9.35 10.69 -14.59
C LEU A 59 -9.36 11.65 -15.78
N GLN A 60 -8.86 11.18 -16.92
CA GLN A 60 -8.99 11.89 -18.20
C GLN A 60 -10.42 11.80 -18.74
N VAL A 61 -10.80 12.71 -19.66
CA VAL A 61 -12.18 12.87 -20.19
C VAL A 61 -12.77 11.57 -20.79
N ASP A 62 -11.92 10.68 -21.27
CA ASP A 62 -12.24 9.38 -21.90
C ASP A 62 -11.68 8.19 -21.10
N GLU A 63 -11.34 8.41 -19.84
CA GLU A 63 -10.84 7.39 -18.92
C GLU A 63 -11.95 6.90 -17.99
N GLU A 64 -12.28 5.61 -18.11
CA GLU A 64 -13.33 4.97 -17.33
C GLU A 64 -12.74 3.92 -16.40
N ILE A 65 -13.21 3.94 -15.15
CA ILE A 65 -12.87 2.91 -14.17
C ILE A 65 -13.58 1.62 -14.54
N LYS A 66 -12.81 0.54 -14.67
CA LYS A 66 -13.30 -0.79 -15.00
C LYS A 66 -13.35 -1.70 -13.78
N LYS A 67 -12.39 -1.55 -12.87
CA LYS A 67 -12.38 -2.20 -11.56
C LYS A 67 -11.72 -1.28 -10.55
N GLU A 68 -12.20 -1.31 -9.33
CA GLU A 68 -11.58 -0.65 -8.19
C GLU A 68 -11.63 -1.59 -6.99
N LEU A 69 -10.58 -1.57 -6.20
CA LEU A 69 -10.45 -2.40 -5.01
C LEU A 69 -9.72 -1.61 -3.94
N LEU A 70 -10.43 -1.37 -2.85
CA LEU A 70 -9.82 -0.95 -1.61
C LEU A 70 -9.37 -2.17 -0.83
N VAL A 71 -8.09 -2.21 -0.50
CA VAL A 71 -7.49 -3.23 0.36
C VAL A 71 -7.24 -2.59 1.72
N ASP A 72 -8.02 -3.00 2.71
CA ASP A 72 -7.93 -2.48 4.07
C ASP A 72 -7.03 -3.29 5.03
N GLU A 73 -6.45 -4.35 4.48
CA GLU A 73 -5.47 -5.22 5.11
C GLU A 73 -4.60 -5.83 4.00
N GLY A 74 -3.39 -5.30 3.86
CA GLY A 74 -2.49 -5.73 2.81
C GLY A 74 -1.18 -4.98 2.89
N TYR A 75 -0.37 -5.09 1.84
CA TYR A 75 0.87 -4.37 1.75
C TYR A 75 1.15 -4.00 0.31
N MET A 76 1.74 -2.82 0.12
CA MET A 76 2.20 -2.32 -1.17
C MET A 76 3.55 -1.66 -0.97
N THR A 77 4.54 -2.02 -1.79
CA THR A 77 5.90 -1.48 -1.69
C THR A 77 6.56 -1.35 -3.05
N ASN A 78 7.47 -0.39 -3.16
CA ASN A 78 8.33 -0.20 -4.33
C ASN A 78 9.60 -1.06 -4.25
N ASN A 79 9.75 -1.79 -3.13
CA ASN A 79 10.99 -2.45 -2.80
C ASN A 79 10.91 -3.96 -2.98
N LYS A 80 12.11 -4.50 -3.20
CA LYS A 80 12.37 -5.85 -3.66
C LYS A 80 11.90 -6.93 -2.67
N VAL A 81 11.71 -6.69 -1.37
CA VAL A 81 11.44 -7.80 -0.43
C VAL A 81 10.18 -7.53 0.37
N ILE A 82 9.09 -8.25 0.09
CA ILE A 82 8.11 -8.61 1.13
C ILE A 82 8.72 -9.80 1.90
N PRO A 83 9.32 -9.60 3.09
CA PRO A 83 10.15 -10.64 3.73
C PRO A 83 9.32 -11.75 4.37
N ASN A 84 7.99 -11.61 4.41
CA ASN A 84 7.14 -12.50 5.18
C ASN A 84 5.65 -12.37 4.81
N ILE A 85 4.92 -13.49 4.88
CA ILE A 85 3.46 -13.56 4.76
C ILE A 85 2.74 -12.68 5.79
N TYR A 86 3.34 -12.44 6.97
CA TYR A 86 2.77 -11.54 7.99
C TYR A 86 2.66 -10.08 7.53
N TYR A 87 3.52 -9.62 6.63
CA TYR A 87 3.39 -8.26 6.08
C TYR A 87 2.21 -8.16 5.12
N VAL A 88 1.85 -9.24 4.43
CA VAL A 88 0.72 -9.29 3.48
C VAL A 88 -0.65 -9.21 4.18
N GLY A 89 -0.66 -9.20 5.52
CA GLY A 89 -1.80 -8.89 6.39
C GLY A 89 -1.50 -7.83 7.46
N ALA A 90 -0.41 -7.07 7.32
CA ALA A 90 -0.16 -5.92 8.18
C ALA A 90 -1.16 -4.81 7.82
N THR A 91 -1.47 -3.92 8.78
CA THR A 91 -2.47 -2.85 8.62
C THR A 91 -1.95 -1.71 7.73
N PHE A 92 -1.57 -2.01 6.49
CA PHE A 92 -1.32 -1.02 5.44
C PHE A 92 -2.49 -1.09 4.47
N TYR A 93 -2.92 0.09 4.02
CA TYR A 93 -4.05 0.22 3.13
C TYR A 93 -3.51 0.50 1.73
N TYR A 94 -4.16 -0.03 0.70
CA TYR A 94 -3.94 0.50 -0.63
C TYR A 94 -5.21 0.45 -1.45
N TYR A 95 -5.35 1.43 -2.33
CA TYR A 95 -6.43 1.52 -3.28
C TYR A 95 -5.88 1.23 -4.67
N LEU A 96 -6.41 0.18 -5.30
CA LEU A 96 -6.00 -0.30 -6.61
C LEU A 96 -7.15 -0.06 -7.58
N VAL A 97 -6.91 0.77 -8.60
CA VAL A 97 -7.90 1.13 -9.60
C VAL A 97 -7.37 0.77 -10.98
N LEU A 98 -8.14 -0.03 -11.71
CA LEU A 98 -7.91 -0.36 -13.11
C LEU A 98 -8.89 0.41 -13.96
N THR A 99 -8.38 1.30 -14.81
CA THR A 99 -9.17 2.01 -15.82
C THR A 99 -9.10 1.29 -17.16
N ASN A 100 -9.74 1.82 -18.20
CA ASN A 100 -9.48 1.41 -19.59
C ASN A 100 -8.05 1.72 -20.05
N LYS A 101 -7.34 2.65 -19.40
CA LYS A 101 -6.03 3.15 -19.85
C LYS A 101 -4.84 2.76 -18.96
N ARG A 102 -5.02 2.77 -17.63
CA ARG A 102 -3.93 2.63 -16.65
C ARG A 102 -4.35 1.89 -15.40
N VAL A 103 -3.35 1.51 -14.62
CA VAL A 103 -3.49 1.08 -13.23
C VAL A 103 -3.06 2.23 -12.34
N ILE A 104 -3.90 2.62 -11.40
CA ILE A 104 -3.60 3.60 -10.36
C ILE A 104 -3.51 2.85 -9.03
N MET A 105 -2.45 3.06 -8.27
CA MET A 105 -2.25 2.50 -6.95
C MET A 105 -1.91 3.60 -5.97
N LYS A 106 -2.64 3.70 -4.86
CA LYS A 106 -2.36 4.65 -3.78
C LYS A 106 -2.25 3.90 -2.45
N GLY A 107 -1.10 3.94 -1.82
CA GLY A 107 -0.80 3.27 -0.56
C GLY A 107 -0.87 4.23 0.62
N LEU A 108 -1.30 3.70 1.75
CA LEU A 108 -1.33 4.36 3.05
C LEU A 108 -0.68 3.47 4.11
N ASP A 109 -0.07 4.09 5.12
CA ASP A 109 0.39 3.40 6.32
C ASP A 109 -0.76 3.12 7.31
N CYS A 110 -0.44 2.49 8.43
CA CYS A 110 -1.38 2.19 9.51
C CYS A 110 -1.97 3.44 10.20
N TYR A 111 -1.45 4.62 9.90
CA TYR A 111 -1.93 5.92 10.36
C TYR A 111 -2.61 6.71 9.22
N PHE A 112 -3.01 6.04 8.13
CA PHE A 112 -3.67 6.65 6.98
C PHE A 112 -2.83 7.71 6.25
N LYS A 113 -1.51 7.75 6.47
CA LYS A 113 -0.61 8.67 5.74
C LYS A 113 -0.22 8.06 4.41
N LYS A 114 -0.18 8.88 3.36
CA LYS A 114 0.26 8.47 2.02
C LYS A 114 1.70 7.95 2.06
N THR A 115 1.94 6.80 1.43
CA THR A 115 3.26 6.15 1.38
C THR A 115 3.81 6.08 -0.03
N HIS A 116 3.15 5.30 -0.88
CA HIS A 116 3.56 5.03 -2.26
C HIS A 116 2.38 5.32 -3.19
N GLU A 117 2.66 5.88 -4.35
CA GLU A 117 1.65 6.19 -5.36
C GLU A 117 2.19 5.88 -6.74
N HIS A 118 1.36 5.23 -7.56
CA HIS A 118 1.71 4.83 -8.92
C HIS A 118 0.54 5.10 -9.85
N SER A 119 0.87 5.59 -11.05
CA SER A 119 -0.07 5.76 -12.15
C SER A 119 0.59 5.18 -13.38
N MET A 120 0.14 4.02 -13.83
CA MET A 120 0.86 3.16 -14.78
C MET A 120 0.00 2.92 -16.03
N PRO A 121 0.27 3.61 -17.15
CA PRO A 121 -0.33 3.27 -18.44
C PRO A 121 -0.16 1.77 -18.72
N ILE A 122 -1.24 1.09 -19.13
CA ILE A 122 -1.23 -0.37 -19.30
C ILE A 122 -0.17 -0.79 -20.34
N GLU A 123 -0.02 0.02 -21.39
CA GLU A 123 0.95 -0.18 -22.47
C GLU A 123 2.41 -0.10 -22.00
N ASP A 124 2.68 0.64 -20.92
CA ASP A 124 4.01 0.84 -20.37
C ASP A 124 4.37 -0.20 -19.29
N ILE A 125 3.41 -1.04 -18.87
CA ILE A 125 3.68 -2.10 -17.90
C ILE A 125 4.57 -3.16 -18.54
N GLN A 126 5.78 -3.30 -18.02
CA GLN A 126 6.81 -4.19 -18.56
C GLN A 126 6.44 -5.67 -18.33
N SER A 127 5.95 -6.00 -17.13
CA SER A 127 5.45 -7.34 -16.83
C SER A 127 4.60 -7.39 -15.56
N ILE A 128 3.83 -8.48 -15.45
CA ILE A 128 3.16 -8.91 -14.23
C ILE A 128 3.67 -10.28 -13.81
N SER A 129 3.70 -10.53 -12.50
CA SER A 129 4.05 -11.84 -11.97
C SER A 129 3.34 -12.12 -10.65
N GLN A 130 3.31 -13.40 -10.27
CA GLN A 130 2.75 -13.87 -9.00
C GLN A 130 3.84 -14.61 -8.24
N HIS A 131 3.94 -14.33 -6.94
CA HIS A 131 4.95 -14.93 -6.09
C HIS A 131 4.80 -16.47 -6.06
N LYS A 132 5.93 -17.18 -6.12
CA LYS A 132 5.94 -18.65 -6.27
C LYS A 132 5.28 -19.37 -5.09
N LYS A 133 5.65 -18.99 -3.86
CA LYS A 133 5.11 -19.57 -2.59
C LYS A 133 3.84 -18.86 -2.11
N MET A 134 3.91 -17.55 -1.88
CA MET A 134 2.78 -16.71 -1.44
C MET A 134 1.84 -16.37 -2.61
N LYS A 135 0.82 -17.19 -2.87
CA LYS A 135 -0.09 -17.01 -4.02
C LYS A 135 -0.96 -15.74 -3.96
N ASN A 136 -0.99 -15.08 -2.81
CA ASN A 136 -1.69 -13.83 -2.58
C ASN A 136 -0.81 -12.58 -2.80
N VAL A 137 0.44 -12.76 -3.26
CA VAL A 137 1.38 -11.67 -3.57
C VAL A 137 1.61 -11.62 -5.08
N PHE A 138 1.55 -10.41 -5.61
CA PHE A 138 1.70 -10.08 -7.02
C PHE A 138 2.74 -8.97 -7.18
N GLU A 139 3.29 -8.87 -8.38
CA GLU A 139 4.25 -7.85 -8.75
C GLU A 139 3.89 -7.27 -10.11
N ILE A 140 3.94 -5.94 -10.21
CA ILE A 140 3.92 -5.19 -11.46
C ILE A 140 5.32 -4.60 -11.65
N LYS A 141 5.93 -4.85 -12.81
CA LYS A 141 7.18 -4.22 -13.21
C LYS A 141 6.86 -3.03 -14.10
N TYR A 142 7.22 -1.84 -13.65
CA TYR A 142 6.97 -0.58 -14.33
C TYR A 142 8.14 0.38 -14.12
N ASN A 143 8.59 1.05 -15.19
CA ASN A 143 9.73 1.97 -15.14
C ASN A 143 10.97 1.40 -14.41
N ASN A 144 11.33 0.14 -14.71
CA ASN A 144 12.41 -0.62 -14.05
C ASN A 144 12.28 -0.79 -12.53
N THR A 145 11.11 -0.46 -11.97
CA THR A 145 10.77 -0.65 -10.56
C THR A 145 9.85 -1.86 -10.42
N HIS A 146 10.01 -2.59 -9.31
CA HIS A 146 9.18 -3.74 -8.97
C HIS A 146 8.20 -3.32 -7.88
N ILE A 147 6.92 -3.21 -8.23
CA ILE A 147 5.86 -2.83 -7.31
C ILE A 147 5.21 -4.12 -6.82
N GLN A 148 5.46 -4.48 -5.57
CA GLN A 148 4.91 -5.67 -4.95
C GLN A 148 3.70 -5.31 -4.12
N PHE A 149 2.64 -6.10 -4.25
CA PHE A 149 1.41 -5.90 -3.51
C PHE A 149 0.68 -7.21 -3.28
N GLY A 150 -0.09 -7.25 -2.21
CA GLY A 150 -0.88 -8.43 -1.88
C GLY A 150 -1.81 -8.19 -0.71
N SER A 151 -2.66 -9.17 -0.47
CA SER A 151 -3.56 -9.22 0.68
C SER A 151 -3.96 -10.66 0.96
N ILE A 152 -4.05 -11.07 2.22
CA ILE A 152 -4.65 -12.36 2.58
C ILE A 152 -6.17 -12.30 2.33
N LYS A 153 -6.83 -11.29 2.89
CA LYS A 153 -8.28 -11.13 2.85
C LYS A 153 -8.83 -10.87 1.44
N TYR A 154 -8.10 -10.10 0.63
CA TYR A 154 -8.54 -9.69 -0.73
C TYR A 154 -7.78 -10.41 -1.85
N ALA A 155 -7.17 -11.57 -1.56
CA ALA A 155 -6.30 -12.28 -2.50
C ALA A 155 -6.97 -12.54 -3.86
N ARG A 156 -8.27 -12.88 -3.86
CA ARG A 156 -9.03 -13.22 -5.07
C ARG A 156 -9.31 -11.98 -5.92
N GLU A 157 -9.68 -10.88 -5.28
CA GLU A 157 -10.00 -9.60 -5.90
C GLU A 157 -8.76 -8.98 -6.54
N VAL A 158 -7.64 -9.01 -5.81
CA VAL A 158 -6.33 -8.60 -6.33
C VAL A 158 -5.96 -9.47 -7.55
N ALA A 159 -6.12 -10.79 -7.46
CA ALA A 159 -5.86 -11.69 -8.58
C ALA A 159 -6.74 -11.38 -9.80
N MET A 160 -8.00 -10.99 -9.60
CA MET A 160 -8.91 -10.62 -10.70
C MET A 160 -8.50 -9.35 -11.44
N ILE A 161 -7.81 -8.42 -10.77
CA ILE A 161 -7.25 -7.23 -11.41
C ILE A 161 -6.00 -7.60 -12.22
N VAL A 162 -5.11 -8.42 -11.64
CA VAL A 162 -3.91 -8.91 -12.34
C VAL A 162 -4.27 -9.76 -13.56
N MET A 163 -5.30 -10.62 -13.46
CA MET A 163 -5.81 -11.38 -14.59
C MET A 163 -6.38 -10.49 -15.70
N GLU A 164 -6.97 -9.36 -15.35
CA GLU A 164 -7.48 -8.41 -16.34
C GLU A 164 -6.34 -7.74 -17.11
N LEU A 165 -5.25 -7.39 -16.43
CA LEU A 165 -4.02 -6.91 -17.09
C LEU A 165 -3.44 -7.94 -18.05
N LYS A 166 -3.40 -9.22 -17.65
CA LYS A 166 -2.99 -10.32 -18.53
C LYS A 166 -3.86 -10.39 -19.79
N LYS A 167 -5.18 -10.28 -19.65
CA LYS A 167 -6.12 -10.32 -20.79
C LYS A 167 -5.89 -9.15 -21.76
N ARG A 168 -5.40 -8.01 -21.27
CA ARG A 168 -5.06 -6.83 -22.06
C ARG A 168 -3.66 -6.88 -22.68
N GLY A 169 -2.99 -8.03 -22.63
CA GLY A 169 -1.71 -8.25 -23.32
C GLY A 169 -0.47 -7.93 -22.48
N VAL A 170 -0.62 -7.57 -21.20
CA VAL A 170 0.55 -7.36 -20.33
C VAL A 170 1.31 -8.68 -20.16
N LYS A 171 2.61 -8.64 -20.41
CA LYS A 171 3.49 -9.82 -20.38
C LYS A 171 3.53 -10.45 -18.99
N VAL A 172 3.46 -11.79 -18.94
CA VAL A 172 3.62 -12.54 -17.69
C VAL A 172 5.07 -13.00 -17.58
N GLU A 173 5.74 -12.67 -16.48
CA GLU A 173 7.11 -13.08 -16.19
C GLU A 173 7.21 -13.89 -14.89
N LYS A 174 8.39 -14.48 -14.66
CA LYS A 174 8.68 -15.12 -13.38
C LYS A 174 8.81 -14.03 -12.31
N TYR A 175 8.21 -14.29 -11.15
CA TYR A 175 8.36 -13.41 -10.00
C TYR A 175 9.82 -13.26 -9.61
N THR A 176 10.22 -12.02 -9.33
CA THR A 176 11.59 -11.71 -8.98
C THR A 176 11.80 -12.06 -7.49
N ASP A 177 12.54 -13.14 -7.23
CA ASP A 177 12.76 -13.66 -5.89
C ASP A 177 13.93 -12.94 -5.21
N PHE A 178 13.63 -11.85 -4.53
CA PHE A 178 14.64 -10.98 -3.95
C PHE A 178 15.14 -11.41 -2.56
N GLU A 179 14.40 -12.29 -1.86
CA GLU A 179 14.87 -12.92 -0.63
C GLU A 179 16.22 -13.60 -0.86
N LYS A 180 16.36 -14.33 -1.97
CA LYS A 180 17.61 -15.01 -2.32
C LYS A 180 18.80 -14.06 -2.45
N GLY A 181 18.59 -12.88 -3.05
CA GLY A 181 19.65 -11.87 -3.21
C GLY A 181 20.05 -11.24 -1.88
N PHE A 182 19.06 -10.92 -1.02
CA PHE A 182 19.32 -10.36 0.30
C PHE A 182 20.01 -11.37 1.24
N PHE A 183 19.55 -12.62 1.29
CA PHE A 183 20.20 -13.67 2.08
C PHE A 183 21.63 -13.93 1.61
N LEU A 184 21.89 -13.88 0.29
CA LEU A 184 23.24 -14.02 -0.24
C LEU A 184 24.13 -12.85 0.20
N PHE A 185 23.65 -11.61 0.04
CA PHE A 185 24.37 -10.41 0.46
C PHE A 185 24.63 -10.38 1.96
N PHE A 186 23.63 -10.71 2.78
CA PHE A 186 23.74 -10.76 4.24
C PHE A 186 24.73 -11.83 4.69
N ASN A 187 24.68 -13.04 4.11
CA ASN A 187 25.65 -14.09 4.42
C ASN A 187 27.08 -13.67 4.03
N ILE A 188 27.28 -13.07 2.85
CA ILE A 188 28.59 -12.54 2.43
C ILE A 188 29.05 -11.45 3.40
N PHE A 189 28.19 -10.51 3.76
CA PHE A 189 28.50 -9.42 4.68
C PHE A 189 28.89 -9.95 6.07
N VAL A 190 28.15 -10.93 6.62
CA VAL A 190 28.47 -11.57 7.90
C VAL A 190 29.82 -12.29 7.83
N ILE A 191 30.10 -13.04 6.75
CA ILE A 191 31.39 -13.73 6.58
C ILE A 191 32.55 -12.75 6.50
N VAL A 192 32.41 -11.68 5.72
CA VAL A 192 33.46 -10.64 5.56
C VAL A 192 33.67 -9.87 6.86
N SER A 193 32.59 -9.50 7.55
CA SER A 193 32.65 -8.76 8.82
C SER A 193 33.25 -9.62 9.93
N ALA A 194 32.83 -10.88 10.05
CA ALA A 194 33.41 -11.83 10.99
C ALA A 194 34.89 -12.06 10.67
N GLY A 195 35.25 -12.28 9.40
CA GLY A 195 36.64 -12.43 8.97
C GLY A 195 37.51 -11.23 9.35
N LEU A 196 37.04 -9.99 9.11
CA LEU A 196 37.74 -8.76 9.50
C LEU A 196 37.86 -8.61 11.03
N CYS A 197 36.84 -9.02 11.80
CA CYS A 197 36.89 -9.03 13.25
C CYS A 197 37.91 -10.06 13.78
N PHE A 198 38.02 -11.25 13.18
CA PHE A 198 38.97 -12.28 13.59
C PHE A 198 40.42 -11.97 13.18
N ILE A 199 40.64 -11.28 12.05
CA ILE A 199 41.99 -10.82 11.64
C ILE A 199 42.59 -9.88 12.69
N LYS A 200 41.78 -9.05 13.35
CA LYS A 200 42.21 -8.18 14.46
C LYS A 200 42.66 -8.93 15.72
N TYR A 201 42.27 -10.20 15.90
CA TYR A 201 42.68 -11.04 17.03
C TYR A 201 43.84 -11.98 16.67
N LEU A 202 44.28 -12.01 15.40
CA LEU A 202 45.39 -12.81 14.88
C LEU A 202 46.64 -11.98 14.54
N MET A 203 46.54 -10.65 14.55
CA MET A 203 47.67 -9.70 14.60
C MET A 203 47.98 -9.32 16.04
#